data_AF-D5C026-F1
#
_entry.id   AF-D5C026-F1
#
_cell.length_a   1.000
_cell.length_b   1.000
_cell.length_c   1.000
_cell.angle_alpha   90.00
_cell.angle_beta   90.00
_cell.angle_gamma   90.00
#
_symmetry.space_group_name_H-M   'P 1'
#
loop_
_entity.id
_entity.type
_entity.pdbx_description
1 polymer ?
#
loop_
_entity_poly.entity_id
_entity_poly.type
_entity_poly.pdbx_seq_one_letter_code
_entity_poly.pdbx_strand_id
1 'polypeptide(L)'
;MRCWLEYGFFSLVLAAMVPMAVQAQDRCGSLLPETARHQDRQDDYLDPHPAARRHLKLVADHHFRPQIRRFDGHPMYIMENLDYTLLHFPNYHEALYAVSQFERRNGGRLPQKAGWRWRRSAECYFVRAIRFRPEDGVVRMLYGIHLHKGGKLEQALEQYKTGLELIPRSSELNYNLGLLYYDLKKYELAKKYATTAYELGYPLPGLKKLLEKVGHWP
;
A
#
# COMPACT_ATOMS: atom_id res chain seq x y z
N MET A 1 48.12 -33.00 -46.06
CA MET A 1 46.87 -33.64 -45.58
C MET A 1 46.92 -33.73 -44.06
N ARG A 2 46.13 -32.91 -43.35
CA ARG A 2 45.61 -33.14 -41.98
C ARG A 2 44.70 -31.96 -41.62
N CYS A 3 43.40 -32.16 -41.83
CA CYS A 3 42.32 -31.29 -41.37
C CYS A 3 42.20 -31.41 -39.84
N TRP A 4 42.07 -30.28 -39.16
CA TRP A 4 41.52 -30.22 -37.81
C TRP A 4 40.28 -29.33 -37.87
N LEU A 5 39.13 -29.94 -37.60
CA LEU A 5 37.85 -29.28 -37.35
C LEU A 5 37.82 -28.90 -35.87
N GLU A 6 37.87 -27.61 -35.55
CA GLU A 6 37.55 -27.13 -34.22
C GLU A 6 36.03 -26.88 -34.12
N TYR A 7 35.37 -27.74 -33.36
CA TYR A 7 33.99 -27.56 -32.93
C TYR A 7 33.95 -26.48 -31.84
N GLY A 8 33.48 -25.28 -32.20
CA GLY A 8 33.13 -24.24 -31.24
C GLY A 8 31.90 -24.62 -30.44
N PHE A 9 32.09 -25.02 -29.18
CA PHE A 9 31.01 -25.14 -28.19
C PHE A 9 30.49 -23.73 -27.84
N PHE A 10 29.36 -23.33 -28.42
CA PHE A 10 28.58 -22.21 -27.90
C PHE A 10 27.89 -22.64 -26.60
N SER A 11 28.48 -22.29 -25.45
CA SER A 11 27.78 -22.37 -24.17
C SER A 11 26.70 -21.28 -24.10
N LEU A 12 25.46 -21.67 -24.37
CA LEU A 12 24.28 -20.88 -24.05
C LEU A 12 24.18 -20.74 -22.52
N VAL A 13 24.61 -19.60 -22.00
CA VAL A 13 24.33 -19.22 -20.61
C VAL A 13 22.85 -18.88 -20.52
N LEU A 14 22.05 -19.83 -20.01
CA LEU A 14 20.68 -19.57 -19.57
C LEU A 14 20.73 -18.59 -18.40
N ALA A 15 20.52 -17.31 -18.68
CA ALA A 15 20.24 -16.32 -17.64
C ALA A 15 18.92 -16.71 -16.96
N ALA A 16 18.99 -17.29 -15.76
CA ALA A 16 17.81 -17.59 -14.97
C ALA A 16 17.06 -16.27 -14.69
N MET A 17 15.89 -16.10 -15.32
CA MET A 17 14.99 -14.99 -15.03
C MET A 17 14.39 -15.23 -13.66
N VAL A 18 14.99 -14.65 -12.62
CA VAL A 18 14.40 -14.62 -11.29
C VAL A 18 13.07 -13.85 -11.39
N PRO A 19 11.93 -14.44 -11.00
CA PRO A 19 10.64 -13.77 -11.12
C PRO A 19 10.64 -12.44 -10.35
N MET A 20 10.06 -11.38 -10.94
CA MET A 20 10.05 -10.02 -10.35
C MET A 20 9.52 -9.97 -8.91
N ALA A 21 8.65 -10.92 -8.54
CA ALA A 21 8.15 -11.06 -7.17
C ALA A 21 9.26 -11.33 -6.14
N VAL A 22 10.28 -12.12 -6.49
CA VAL A 22 11.45 -12.40 -5.63
C VAL A 22 12.33 -11.16 -5.50
N GLN A 23 12.50 -10.38 -6.59
CA GLN A 23 13.25 -9.12 -6.57
C GLN A 23 12.60 -8.03 -5.70
N ALA A 24 11.26 -8.02 -5.59
CA ALA A 24 10.54 -7.08 -4.72
C ALA A 24 10.70 -7.42 -3.23
N GLN A 25 10.90 -8.71 -2.91
CA GLN A 25 11.09 -9.24 -1.56
C GLN A 25 12.37 -8.68 -0.91
N ASP A 26 13.44 -8.51 -1.69
CA ASP A 26 14.71 -7.92 -1.25
C ASP A 26 14.62 -6.40 -1.06
N ARG A 27 13.79 -5.70 -1.85
CA ARG A 27 13.74 -4.23 -1.83
C ARG A 27 12.94 -3.65 -0.66
N CYS A 28 11.84 -4.30 -0.29
CA CYS A 28 10.94 -3.85 0.78
C CYS A 28 11.12 -4.64 2.09
N GLY A 29 12.21 -5.39 2.19
CA GLY A 29 12.53 -6.22 3.34
C GLY A 29 11.65 -7.46 3.49
N SER A 30 12.15 -8.42 4.26
CA SER A 30 11.40 -9.62 4.63
C SER A 30 10.35 -9.30 5.69
N LEU A 31 9.23 -10.05 5.67
CA LEU A 31 8.40 -10.20 6.86
C LEU A 31 9.20 -10.98 7.90
N LEU A 32 8.91 -10.75 9.18
CA LEU A 32 9.57 -11.52 10.23
C LEU A 32 8.92 -12.91 10.29
N PRO A 33 9.69 -13.97 10.56
CA PRO A 33 9.12 -15.29 10.71
C PRO A 33 8.15 -15.30 11.89
N GLU A 34 7.14 -16.17 11.86
CA GLU A 34 6.19 -16.33 12.97
C GLU A 34 6.89 -16.68 14.30
N THR A 35 8.09 -17.26 14.22
CA THR A 35 8.97 -17.59 15.35
C THR A 35 9.78 -16.42 15.90
N ALA A 36 9.59 -15.20 15.39
CA ALA A 36 10.25 -14.02 15.93
C ALA A 36 9.92 -13.86 17.43
N ARG A 37 10.88 -13.34 18.21
CA ARG A 37 10.67 -13.08 19.64
C ARG A 37 9.42 -12.23 19.82
N HIS A 38 8.73 -12.36 20.96
CA HIS A 38 7.48 -11.61 21.20
C HIS A 38 7.61 -10.09 20.97
N GLN A 39 8.78 -9.52 21.29
CA GLN A 39 9.10 -8.10 21.05
C GLN A 39 9.33 -7.74 19.57
N ASP A 40 9.51 -8.73 18.70
CA ASP A 40 9.77 -8.61 17.27
C ASP A 40 8.62 -9.26 16.46
N ARG A 41 7.49 -9.61 17.12
CA ARG A 41 6.38 -10.32 16.50
C ARG A 41 5.56 -9.38 15.61
N GLN A 42 5.16 -9.88 14.46
CA GLN A 42 4.17 -9.23 13.60
C GLN A 42 2.79 -9.76 13.93
N ASP A 43 1.86 -8.85 14.21
CA ASP A 43 0.50 -9.16 14.62
C ASP A 43 -0.51 -8.58 13.64
N ASP A 44 -1.65 -9.24 13.58
CA ASP A 44 -2.75 -8.82 12.74
C ASP A 44 -3.56 -7.71 13.40
N TYR A 45 -3.66 -6.58 12.72
CA TYR A 45 -4.46 -5.45 13.15
C TYR A 45 -5.97 -5.76 13.18
N LEU A 46 -6.45 -6.62 12.29
CA LEU A 46 -7.88 -6.96 12.14
C LEU A 46 -8.34 -8.10 13.03
N ASP A 47 -7.44 -9.00 13.40
CA ASP A 47 -7.74 -10.12 14.29
C ASP A 47 -6.61 -10.37 15.30
N PRO A 48 -6.44 -9.46 16.27
CA PRO A 48 -5.42 -9.64 17.28
C PRO A 48 -5.83 -10.77 18.25
N HIS A 49 -5.10 -11.89 18.19
CA HIS A 49 -5.04 -12.91 19.26
C HIS A 49 -4.93 -12.21 20.64
N PRO A 50 -5.43 -12.77 21.76
CA PRO A 50 -5.44 -12.07 23.06
C PRO A 50 -4.10 -11.40 23.49
N ALA A 51 -2.96 -12.04 23.21
CA ALA A 51 -1.63 -11.45 23.41
C ALA A 51 -1.37 -10.23 22.49
N ALA A 52 -1.75 -10.33 21.22
CA ALA A 52 -1.68 -9.27 20.23
C ALA A 52 -2.57 -8.07 20.58
N ARG A 53 -3.69 -8.25 21.31
CA ARG A 53 -4.55 -7.12 21.74
C ARG A 53 -3.82 -6.19 22.70
N ARG A 54 -3.08 -6.77 23.65
CA ARG A 54 -2.26 -6.00 24.60
C ARG A 54 -1.14 -5.27 23.85
N HIS A 55 -0.50 -5.96 22.92
CA HIS A 55 0.53 -5.39 22.06
C HIS A 55 -0.01 -4.24 21.19
N LEU A 56 -1.17 -4.41 20.56
CA LEU A 56 -1.84 -3.38 19.75
C LEU A 56 -2.14 -2.14 20.58
N LYS A 57 -2.66 -2.32 21.81
CA LYS A 57 -2.90 -1.19 22.72
C LYS A 57 -1.60 -0.44 23.05
N LEU A 58 -0.51 -1.15 23.36
CA LEU A 58 0.79 -0.53 23.63
C LEU A 58 1.33 0.23 22.41
N VAL A 59 1.22 -0.35 21.22
CA VAL A 59 1.65 0.31 19.97
C VAL A 59 0.81 1.57 19.72
N ALA A 60 -0.52 1.49 19.84
CA ALA A 60 -1.40 2.63 19.65
C ALA A 60 -1.10 3.76 20.67
N ASP A 61 -0.90 3.40 21.94
CA ASP A 61 -0.70 4.35 23.03
C ASP A 61 0.69 4.99 23.04
N HIS A 62 1.71 4.37 22.45
CA HIS A 62 3.10 4.84 22.51
C HIS A 62 3.68 5.24 21.14
N HIS A 63 3.31 4.55 20.07
CA HIS A 63 3.88 4.72 18.73
C HIS A 63 2.90 5.28 17.70
N PHE A 64 1.59 5.28 17.96
CA PHE A 64 0.59 5.86 17.05
C PHE A 64 -0.31 6.92 17.71
N ARG A 65 0.32 7.77 18.52
CA ARG A 65 -0.33 8.90 19.22
C ARG A 65 -0.88 9.96 18.25
N PRO A 66 -1.81 10.84 18.69
CA PRO A 66 -2.33 11.95 17.86
C PRO A 66 -1.25 12.80 17.17
N GLN A 67 -0.11 13.02 17.82
CA GLN A 67 1.04 13.75 17.24
C GLN A 67 1.59 13.08 15.97
N ILE A 68 1.59 11.74 15.90
CA ILE A 68 2.05 10.97 14.74
C ILE A 68 1.08 11.16 13.58
N ARG A 69 -0.23 11.14 13.85
CA ARG A 69 -1.27 11.38 12.84
C ARG A 69 -1.28 12.82 12.30
N ARG A 70 -0.90 13.79 13.14
CA ARG A 70 -0.84 15.22 12.77
C ARG A 70 0.50 15.63 12.18
N PHE A 71 1.49 14.73 12.21
CA PHE A 71 2.89 15.01 11.87
C PHE A 71 3.48 16.16 12.70
N ASP A 72 3.10 16.21 13.98
CA ASP A 72 3.52 17.21 14.96
C ASP A 72 4.77 16.71 15.68
N GLY A 73 5.95 17.12 15.19
CA GLY A 73 7.23 16.73 15.74
C GLY A 73 8.33 16.64 14.70
N HIS A 74 9.54 16.29 15.15
CA HIS A 74 10.69 16.12 14.27
C HIS A 74 10.43 15.01 13.25
N PRO A 75 10.71 15.20 11.94
CA PRO A 75 10.36 14.22 10.90
C PRO A 75 10.88 12.80 11.16
N MET A 76 12.09 12.66 11.70
CA MET A 76 12.64 11.35 12.04
C MET A 76 11.89 10.69 13.21
N TYR A 77 11.42 11.47 14.20
CA TYR A 77 10.63 10.94 15.30
C TYR A 77 9.29 10.39 14.80
N ILE A 78 8.62 11.13 13.90
CA ILE A 78 7.39 10.66 13.25
C ILE A 78 7.67 9.37 12.47
N MET A 79 8.75 9.35 11.68
CA MET A 79 9.11 8.21 10.86
C MET A 79 9.47 6.97 11.67
N GLU A 80 10.25 7.08 12.74
CA GLU A 80 10.61 5.95 13.59
C GLU A 80 9.38 5.32 14.26
N ASN A 81 8.42 6.13 14.67
CA ASN A 81 7.17 5.65 15.27
C ASN A 81 6.23 5.01 14.24
N LEU A 82 6.18 5.54 13.01
CA LEU A 82 5.49 4.89 11.90
C LEU A 82 6.16 3.56 11.50
N ASP A 83 7.50 3.52 11.41
CA ASP A 83 8.26 2.31 11.12
C ASP A 83 8.01 1.25 12.18
N TYR A 84 8.11 1.62 13.47
CA TYR A 84 7.80 0.71 14.57
C TYR A 84 6.36 0.15 14.45
N THR A 85 5.38 1.03 14.28
CA THR A 85 3.97 0.64 14.17
C THR A 85 3.77 -0.35 13.01
N LEU A 86 4.34 -0.09 11.83
CA LEU A 86 4.15 -0.88 10.62
C LEU A 86 5.07 -2.11 10.53
N LEU A 87 6.14 -2.18 11.31
CA LEU A 87 6.91 -3.42 11.48
C LEU A 87 6.14 -4.42 12.34
N HIS A 88 5.49 -3.95 13.40
CA HIS A 88 4.74 -4.78 14.34
C HIS A 88 3.32 -5.10 13.86
N PHE A 89 2.68 -4.18 13.14
CA PHE A 89 1.34 -4.36 12.57
C PHE A 89 1.36 -3.94 11.09
N PRO A 90 1.83 -4.82 10.18
CA PRO A 90 1.99 -4.47 8.77
C PRO A 90 0.70 -4.00 8.11
N ASN A 91 -0.46 -4.52 8.53
CA ASN A 91 -1.78 -4.12 8.06
C ASN A 91 -2.47 -3.08 8.96
N TYR A 92 -1.75 -2.28 9.75
CA TYR A 92 -2.35 -1.19 10.52
C TYR A 92 -2.82 -0.08 9.56
N HIS A 93 -4.13 -0.03 9.29
CA HIS A 93 -4.72 0.83 8.25
C HIS A 93 -4.42 2.32 8.45
N GLU A 94 -4.64 2.84 9.66
CA GLU A 94 -4.39 4.27 9.92
C GLU A 94 -2.91 4.64 9.77
N ALA A 95 -2.00 3.75 10.17
CA ALA A 95 -0.56 3.98 10.05
C ALA A 95 -0.08 3.90 8.59
N LEU A 96 -0.65 3.00 7.79
CA LEU A 96 -0.41 2.93 6.34
C LEU A 96 -0.89 4.19 5.63
N TYR A 97 -2.08 4.68 6.00
CA TYR A 97 -2.55 5.95 5.48
C TYR A 97 -1.64 7.10 5.92
N ALA A 98 -1.26 7.16 7.20
CA ALA A 98 -0.38 8.18 7.74
C ALA A 98 0.99 8.20 7.06
N VAL A 99 1.65 7.05 6.83
CA VAL A 99 2.96 7.00 6.18
C VAL A 99 2.90 7.44 4.71
N SER A 100 1.81 7.11 3.99
CA SER A 100 1.56 7.61 2.63
C SER A 100 1.42 9.13 2.61
N GLN A 101 0.63 9.69 3.52
CA GLN A 101 0.43 11.14 3.65
C GLN A 101 1.73 11.85 4.04
N PHE A 102 2.49 11.24 4.95
CA PHE A 102 3.77 11.77 5.42
C PHE A 102 4.80 11.80 4.29
N GLU A 103 4.96 10.73 3.51
CA GLU A 103 5.86 10.69 2.35
C GLU A 103 5.55 11.82 1.36
N ARG A 104 4.26 12.03 1.04
CA ARG A 104 3.84 13.10 0.13
C ARG A 104 4.15 14.50 0.67
N ARG A 105 3.97 14.73 1.98
CA ARG A 105 4.30 16.02 2.63
C ARG A 105 5.81 16.28 2.67
N ASN A 106 6.63 15.23 2.64
CA ASN A 106 8.09 15.32 2.67
C ASN A 106 8.71 15.20 1.26
N GLY A 107 8.07 15.79 0.24
CA GLY A 107 8.61 15.84 -1.12
C GLY A 107 8.65 14.47 -1.83
N GLY A 108 7.79 13.54 -1.44
CA GLY A 108 7.71 12.19 -2.04
C GLY A 108 8.81 11.25 -1.54
N ARG A 109 9.48 11.55 -0.42
CA ARG A 109 10.49 10.70 0.20
C ARG A 109 10.29 10.66 1.70
N LEU A 110 10.47 9.49 2.30
CA LEU A 110 10.50 9.35 3.74
C LEU A 110 11.91 9.63 4.29
N PRO A 111 12.02 10.27 5.46
CA PRO A 111 13.29 10.34 6.19
C PRO A 111 13.88 8.94 6.38
N GLN A 112 15.20 8.80 6.22
CA GLN A 112 15.90 7.51 6.37
C GLN A 112 16.85 7.54 7.56
N LYS A 113 16.95 6.43 8.29
CA LYS A 113 17.91 6.22 9.37
C LYS A 113 19.08 5.36 8.88
N ALA A 114 20.31 5.73 9.26
CA ALA A 114 21.48 4.88 9.05
C ALA A 114 21.29 3.52 9.75
N GLY A 115 21.55 2.42 9.04
CA GLY A 115 21.37 1.05 9.54
C GLY A 115 20.03 0.38 9.22
N TRP A 116 19.06 1.10 8.64
CA TRP A 116 17.89 0.44 8.06
C TRP A 116 18.27 -0.44 6.88
N ARG A 117 17.92 -1.74 6.97
CA ARG A 117 18.35 -2.78 6.04
C ARG A 117 17.65 -2.74 4.67
N TRP A 118 16.55 -2.01 4.55
CA TRP A 118 15.75 -1.88 3.33
C TRP A 118 15.20 -0.45 3.19
N ARG A 119 14.78 -0.04 2.00
CA ARG A 119 14.33 1.34 1.78
C ARG A 119 12.93 1.56 2.35
N ARG A 120 12.78 2.48 3.30
CA ARG A 120 11.45 2.84 3.81
C ARG A 120 10.78 3.77 2.80
N SER A 121 9.74 3.29 2.16
CA SER A 121 8.81 4.08 1.33
C SER A 121 7.39 3.65 1.65
N ALA A 122 6.41 4.52 1.41
CA ALA A 122 5.01 4.14 1.62
C ALA A 122 4.64 2.91 0.77
N GLU A 123 5.10 2.89 -0.48
CA GLU A 123 4.98 1.72 -1.37
C GLU A 123 5.51 0.43 -0.75
N CYS A 124 6.69 0.46 -0.11
CA CYS A 124 7.22 -0.74 0.53
C CYS A 124 6.40 -1.18 1.76
N TYR A 125 5.82 -0.25 2.53
CA TYR A 125 4.91 -0.63 3.61
C TYR A 125 3.62 -1.28 3.07
N PHE A 126 3.05 -0.78 1.98
CA PHE A 126 1.90 -1.42 1.33
C PHE A 126 2.24 -2.81 0.79
N VAL A 127 3.38 -2.98 0.12
CA VAL A 127 3.84 -4.29 -0.37
C VAL A 127 4.00 -5.27 0.80
N ARG A 128 4.55 -4.84 1.93
CA ARG A 128 4.65 -5.66 3.14
C ARG A 128 3.28 -6.01 3.71
N ALA A 129 2.37 -5.04 3.81
CA ALA A 129 1.01 -5.25 4.31
C ALA A 129 0.25 -6.29 3.47
N ILE A 130 0.34 -6.18 2.14
CA ILE A 130 -0.26 -7.13 1.19
C ILE A 130 0.34 -8.53 1.33
N ARG A 131 1.67 -8.64 1.49
CA ARG A 131 2.32 -9.94 1.72
C ARG A 131 1.91 -10.56 3.06
N PHE A 132 1.67 -9.72 4.07
CA PHE A 132 1.30 -10.15 5.42
C PHE A 132 -0.16 -10.62 5.47
N ARG A 133 -1.08 -9.84 4.89
CA ARG A 133 -2.50 -10.22 4.79
C ARG A 133 -3.06 -9.88 3.40
N PRO A 134 -2.95 -10.81 2.43
CA PRO A 134 -3.38 -10.58 1.04
C PRO A 134 -4.86 -10.23 0.87
N GLU A 135 -5.69 -10.76 1.76
CA GLU A 135 -7.16 -10.63 1.76
C GLU A 135 -7.65 -9.35 2.48
N ASP A 136 -6.75 -8.45 2.87
CA ASP A 136 -7.12 -7.16 3.45
C ASP A 136 -7.49 -6.14 2.36
N GLY A 137 -8.78 -6.09 2.02
CA GLY A 137 -9.29 -5.16 0.99
C GLY A 137 -9.10 -3.68 1.34
N VAL A 138 -8.99 -3.32 2.62
CA VAL A 138 -8.71 -1.94 3.03
C VAL A 138 -7.26 -1.57 2.72
N VAL A 139 -6.31 -2.48 2.92
CA VAL A 139 -4.91 -2.27 2.49
C VAL A 139 -4.83 -2.05 0.98
N ARG A 140 -5.56 -2.83 0.18
CA ARG A 140 -5.65 -2.64 -1.28
C ARG A 140 -6.20 -1.25 -1.63
N MET A 141 -7.29 -0.84 -0.98
CA MET A 141 -7.86 0.51 -1.15
C MET A 141 -6.84 1.61 -0.82
N LEU A 142 -6.17 1.52 0.33
CA LEU A 142 -5.19 2.53 0.77
C LEU A 142 -3.97 2.59 -0.14
N TYR A 143 -3.51 1.46 -0.67
CA TYR A 143 -2.43 1.45 -1.66
C TYR A 143 -2.88 2.07 -2.98
N GLY A 144 -4.11 1.77 -3.44
CA GLY A 144 -4.73 2.44 -4.58
C GLY A 144 -4.78 3.97 -4.40
N ILE A 145 -5.16 4.46 -3.23
CA ILE A 145 -5.16 5.90 -2.89
C ILE A 145 -3.75 6.49 -3.00
N HIS A 146 -2.74 5.78 -2.48
CA HIS A 146 -1.34 6.22 -2.56
C HIS A 146 -0.86 6.33 -4.01
N LEU A 147 -1.11 5.30 -4.83
CA LEU A 147 -0.73 5.24 -6.24
C LEU A 147 -1.45 6.31 -7.07
N HIS A 148 -2.77 6.45 -6.86
CA HIS A 148 -3.62 7.42 -7.55
C HIS A 148 -3.12 8.84 -7.29
N LYS A 149 -2.89 9.20 -6.02
CA LYS A 149 -2.32 10.50 -5.65
C LYS A 149 -0.88 10.71 -6.14
N GLY A 150 -0.17 9.63 -6.46
CA GLY A 150 1.16 9.64 -7.09
C GLY A 150 1.13 9.65 -8.61
N GLY A 151 -0.04 9.70 -9.25
CA GLY A 151 -0.20 9.70 -10.71
C GLY A 151 -0.02 8.33 -11.38
N LYS A 152 0.16 7.25 -10.61
CA LYS A 152 0.29 5.87 -11.12
C LYS A 152 -1.11 5.26 -11.34
N LEU A 153 -1.87 5.81 -12.29
CA LEU A 153 -3.31 5.57 -12.43
C LEU A 153 -3.67 4.11 -12.76
N GLU A 154 -2.90 3.44 -13.62
CA GLU A 154 -3.13 2.06 -14.01
C GLU A 154 -2.91 1.10 -12.84
N GLN A 155 -1.85 1.31 -12.06
CA GLN A 155 -1.56 0.51 -10.87
C GLN A 155 -2.61 0.77 -9.77
N ALA A 156 -3.06 2.02 -9.62
CA ALA A 156 -4.16 2.34 -8.71
C ALA A 156 -5.45 1.61 -9.08
N LEU A 157 -5.76 1.53 -10.38
CA LEU A 157 -6.94 0.81 -10.88
C LEU A 157 -6.89 -0.67 -10.51
N GLU A 158 -5.74 -1.31 -10.66
CA GLU A 158 -5.54 -2.70 -10.28
C GLU A 158 -5.81 -2.91 -8.77
N GLN A 159 -5.17 -2.10 -7.92
CA GLN A 159 -5.35 -2.21 -6.46
C GLN A 159 -6.80 -1.96 -6.04
N TYR A 160 -7.48 -0.96 -6.61
CA TYR A 160 -8.88 -0.72 -6.29
C TYR A 160 -9.81 -1.83 -6.77
N LYS A 161 -9.55 -2.43 -7.93
CA LYS A 161 -10.34 -3.59 -8.42
C LYS A 161 -10.19 -4.77 -7.48
N THR A 162 -8.96 -5.15 -7.11
CA THR A 162 -8.74 -6.21 -6.13
C THR A 162 -9.37 -5.87 -4.78
N GLY A 163 -9.26 -4.62 -4.31
CA GLY A 163 -9.94 -4.18 -3.09
C GLY A 163 -11.46 -4.35 -3.15
N LEU A 164 -12.08 -4.05 -4.30
CA LEU A 164 -13.51 -4.20 -4.50
C LEU A 164 -13.93 -5.68 -4.61
N GLU A 165 -13.09 -6.55 -5.16
CA GLU A 165 -13.33 -8.00 -5.13
C GLU A 165 -13.37 -8.54 -3.70
N LEU A 166 -12.48 -8.04 -2.83
CA LEU A 166 -12.40 -8.41 -1.41
C LEU A 166 -13.52 -7.79 -0.57
N ILE A 167 -13.97 -6.58 -0.91
CA ILE A 167 -15.03 -5.85 -0.20
C ILE A 167 -16.07 -5.31 -1.20
N PRO A 168 -16.95 -6.17 -1.76
CA PRO A 168 -17.84 -5.80 -2.87
C PRO A 168 -18.82 -4.67 -2.58
N ARG A 169 -19.15 -4.43 -1.31
CA ARG A 169 -20.10 -3.40 -0.88
C ARG A 169 -19.44 -2.20 -0.20
N SER A 170 -18.17 -1.92 -0.50
CA SER A 170 -17.48 -0.74 0.04
C SER A 170 -17.88 0.53 -0.71
N SER A 171 -18.59 1.44 -0.02
CA SER A 171 -18.94 2.76 -0.56
C SER A 171 -17.70 3.61 -0.85
N GLU A 172 -16.65 3.48 -0.03
CA GLU A 172 -15.39 4.19 -0.18
C GLU A 172 -14.56 3.72 -1.38
N LEU A 173 -14.49 2.40 -1.63
CA LEU A 173 -13.83 1.87 -2.84
C LEU A 173 -14.54 2.31 -4.12
N ASN A 174 -15.87 2.27 -4.13
CA ASN A 174 -16.65 2.78 -5.27
C ASN A 174 -16.40 4.27 -5.48
N TYR A 175 -16.33 5.07 -4.42
CA TYR A 175 -16.02 6.50 -4.52
C TYR A 175 -14.62 6.75 -5.10
N ASN A 176 -13.60 6.03 -4.60
CA ASN A 176 -12.23 6.17 -5.07
C ASN A 176 -12.03 5.68 -6.52
N LEU A 177 -12.71 4.60 -6.93
CA LEU A 177 -12.75 4.18 -8.33
C LEU A 177 -13.42 5.24 -9.21
N GLY A 178 -14.52 5.83 -8.74
CA GLY A 178 -15.20 6.91 -9.45
C GLY A 178 -14.29 8.13 -9.67
N LEU A 179 -13.54 8.54 -8.64
CA LEU A 179 -12.51 9.59 -8.78
C LEU A 179 -11.41 9.19 -9.76
N LEU A 180 -10.92 7.95 -9.71
CA LEU A 180 -9.89 7.49 -10.64
C LEU A 180 -10.37 7.51 -12.09
N TYR A 181 -11.59 7.03 -12.35
CA TYR A 181 -12.17 7.06 -13.69
C TYR A 181 -12.44 8.49 -14.17
N TYR A 182 -12.76 9.41 -13.27
CA TYR A 182 -12.88 10.82 -13.60
C TYR A 182 -11.54 11.39 -14.10
N ASP A 183 -10.44 11.11 -13.39
CA ASP A 183 -9.10 11.56 -13.79
C ASP A 183 -8.64 10.91 -15.10
N LEU A 184 -9.07 9.68 -15.37
CA LEU A 184 -8.89 8.98 -16.65
C LEU A 184 -9.82 9.49 -17.77
N LYS A 185 -10.66 10.50 -17.50
CA LYS A 185 -11.69 11.03 -18.42
C LYS A 185 -12.70 10.00 -18.91
N LYS A 186 -12.86 8.89 -18.18
CA LYS A 186 -13.84 7.83 -18.46
C LYS A 186 -15.12 8.12 -17.68
N TYR A 187 -15.79 9.21 -18.03
CA TYR A 187 -16.84 9.79 -17.20
C TYR A 187 -18.07 8.89 -17.00
N GLU A 188 -18.42 8.06 -17.98
CA GLU A 188 -19.51 7.07 -17.81
C GLU A 188 -19.20 6.03 -16.73
N LEU A 189 -17.94 5.57 -16.65
CA LEU A 189 -17.51 4.69 -15.58
C LEU A 189 -17.45 5.45 -14.25
N ALA A 190 -16.93 6.68 -14.26
CA ALA A 190 -16.89 7.52 -13.07
C ALA A 190 -18.29 7.73 -12.48
N LYS A 191 -19.28 8.03 -13.32
CA LYS A 191 -20.69 8.14 -12.96
C LYS A 191 -21.23 6.84 -12.37
N LYS A 192 -21.01 5.70 -13.03
CA LYS A 192 -21.44 4.38 -12.54
C LYS A 192 -20.95 4.13 -11.11
N TYR A 193 -19.64 4.27 -10.87
CA TYR A 193 -19.04 4.03 -9.56
C TYR A 193 -19.45 5.10 -8.53
N ALA A 194 -19.62 6.35 -8.94
CA ALA A 194 -20.17 7.41 -8.08
C ALA A 194 -21.59 7.08 -7.62
N THR A 195 -22.47 6.65 -8.53
CA THR A 195 -23.85 6.25 -8.21
C THR A 195 -23.86 5.14 -7.17
N THR A 196 -23.10 4.06 -7.40
CA THR A 196 -23.00 2.97 -6.42
C THR A 196 -22.44 3.44 -5.07
N ALA A 197 -21.42 4.32 -5.07
CA ALA A 197 -20.88 4.86 -3.82
C ALA A 197 -21.95 5.61 -3.01
N TYR A 198 -22.76 6.44 -3.66
CA TYR A 198 -23.80 7.23 -3.02
C TYR A 198 -25.01 6.39 -2.60
N GLU A 199 -25.40 5.38 -3.38
CA GLU A 199 -26.42 4.40 -2.99
C GLU A 199 -26.01 3.60 -1.74
N LEU A 200 -24.71 3.32 -1.61
CA LEU A 200 -24.12 2.70 -0.41
C LEU A 200 -23.85 3.71 0.73
N GLY A 201 -24.29 4.96 0.60
CA GLY A 201 -24.25 5.97 1.66
C GLY A 201 -22.92 6.72 1.80
N TYR A 202 -22.08 6.79 0.76
CA TYR A 202 -20.86 7.60 0.84
C TYR A 202 -21.20 9.09 1.07
N PRO A 203 -20.61 9.75 2.08
CA PRO A 203 -21.15 11.03 2.55
C PRO A 203 -20.66 12.26 1.78
N LEU A 204 -19.56 12.16 1.01
CA LEU A 204 -18.93 13.36 0.43
C LEU A 204 -19.44 13.66 -0.99
N PRO A 205 -20.00 14.85 -1.26
CA PRO A 205 -20.56 15.20 -2.56
C PRO A 205 -19.50 15.58 -3.61
N GLY A 206 -18.20 15.41 -3.31
CA GLY A 206 -17.10 15.92 -4.13
C GLY A 206 -17.10 15.36 -5.55
N LEU A 207 -17.20 14.04 -5.69
CA LEU A 207 -17.25 13.38 -6.99
C LEU A 207 -18.50 13.76 -7.80
N LYS A 208 -19.67 13.84 -7.16
CA LYS A 208 -20.89 14.37 -7.78
C LYS A 208 -20.65 15.75 -8.41
N LYS A 209 -20.10 16.69 -7.64
CA LYS A 209 -19.78 18.05 -8.14
C LYS A 209 -18.77 18.05 -9.29
N LEU A 210 -17.81 17.13 -9.29
CA LEU A 210 -16.85 17.00 -10.39
C LEU A 210 -17.53 16.55 -11.69
N LEU A 211 -18.46 15.60 -11.59
CA LEU A 211 -19.20 15.06 -12.72
C LEU A 211 -20.27 16.03 -13.27
N GLU A 212 -20.93 16.81 -12.40
CA GLU A 212 -21.84 17.90 -12.79
C GLU A 212 -21.13 18.92 -13.69
N LYS A 213 -19.90 19.34 -13.31
CA LYS A 213 -19.09 20.30 -14.07
C LYS A 213 -18.76 19.85 -15.49
N VAL A 214 -18.73 18.54 -15.74
CA VAL A 214 -18.44 17.96 -17.06
C VAL A 214 -19.68 17.39 -17.75
N GLY A 215 -20.88 17.64 -17.21
CA GLY A 215 -22.14 17.20 -17.80
C GLY A 215 -22.41 15.69 -17.72
N HIS A 216 -21.73 14.96 -16.82
CA HIS A 216 -21.83 13.49 -16.68
C HIS A 216 -22.48 13.05 -15.36
N TRP A 217 -23.29 13.91 -14.77
CA TRP A 217 -24.11 13.60 -13.61
C TRP A 217 -25.42 14.39 -13.74
N PRO A 218 -26.54 13.92 -13.16
CA PRO A 218 -27.63 14.82 -12.84
C PRO A 218 -27.21 15.83 -11.78
#